data_AF-A0A9X1VBF6-F1
#
_entry.id   AF-A0A9X1VBF6-F1
#
_cell.length_a   1.000
_cell.length_b   1.000
_cell.length_c   1.000
_cell.angle_alpha   90.00
_cell.angle_beta   90.00
_cell.angle_gamma   90.00
#
_symmetry.space_group_name_H-M   'P 1'
#
loop_
_entity.id
_entity.type
_entity.pdbx_description
1 polymer ?
#
loop_
_entity_poly.entity_id
_entity_poly.type
_entity_poly.pdbx_seq_one_letter_code
_entity_poly.pdbx_strand_id
1 'polypeptide(L)' 'MELSRGDLEIRPLTDEDGPILHKWLNDPRVLAYYEGRDKPHDMEMVRERFLSKTDLNDVLVVLFL' A
#
# COMPACT_ATOMS: atom_id res chain seq x y z
N MET A 1 -5.26 11.26 -8.29
CA MET A 1 -6.50 10.90 -9.04
C MET A 1 -7.38 10.12 -8.09
N GLU A 2 -8.65 10.53 -7.94
CA GLU A 2 -9.63 9.85 -7.09
C GLU A 2 -10.69 9.23 -8.01
N LEU A 3 -11.00 7.95 -7.81
CA LEU A 3 -12.03 7.21 -8.55
C LEU A 3 -12.93 6.49 -7.55
N SER A 4 -14.24 6.55 -7.77
CA SER A 4 -15.21 5.77 -6.98
C SER A 4 -16.20 5.05 -7.88
N ARG A 5 -16.58 3.82 -7.49
CA ARG A 5 -17.62 3.03 -8.16
C ARG A 5 -18.32 2.13 -7.16
N GLY A 6 -19.55 2.51 -6.77
CA GLY A 6 -20.27 1.84 -5.71
C GLY A 6 -19.48 1.94 -4.41
N ASP A 7 -19.21 0.81 -3.79
CA ASP A 7 -18.48 0.71 -2.51
C ASP A 7 -16.95 0.71 -2.71
N LEU A 8 -16.46 0.86 -3.94
CA LEU A 8 -15.04 0.87 -4.27
C LEU A 8 -14.53 2.30 -4.39
N GLU A 9 -13.49 2.63 -3.66
CA GLU A 9 -12.78 3.90 -3.78
C GLU A 9 -11.29 3.67 -4.04
N ILE A 10 -10.73 4.46 -4.98
CA ILE A 10 -9.32 4.48 -5.33
C ILE A 10 -8.81 5.90 -5.13
N ARG A 11 -7.86 6.07 -4.20
CA ARG A 11 -7.30 7.38 -3.86
C ARG A 11 -5.77 7.31 -3.71
N PRO A 12 -5.07 8.45 -3.75
CA PRO A 12 -3.66 8.50 -3.41
C PRO A 12 -3.40 7.96 -1.99
N LEU A 13 -2.26 7.30 -1.83
CA LEU A 13 -1.75 6.90 -0.52
C LEU A 13 -1.45 8.13 0.35
N THR A 14 -1.74 8.01 1.64
CA THR A 14 -1.28 8.97 2.66
C THR A 14 -0.44 8.25 3.73
N ASP A 15 0.26 9.01 4.57
CA ASP A 15 1.01 8.44 5.70
C ASP A 15 0.12 7.60 6.64
N GLU A 16 -1.18 7.89 6.71
CA GLU A 16 -2.15 7.17 7.54
C GLU A 16 -2.40 5.73 7.06
N ASP A 17 -2.13 5.44 5.78
CA ASP A 17 -2.28 4.10 5.21
C ASP A 17 -1.06 3.20 5.50
N GLY A 18 0.04 3.77 6.02
CA GLY A 18 1.28 3.06 6.31
C GLY A 18 1.11 1.78 7.13
N PRO A 19 0.32 1.77 8.23
CA PRO A 19 0.03 0.55 8.98
C PRO A 19 -0.68 -0.55 8.18
N ILE A 20 -1.58 -0.18 7.26
CA ILE A 20 -2.30 -1.13 6.39
C ILE A 20 -1.33 -1.75 5.38
N LEU A 21 -0.51 -0.91 4.74
CA LEU A 21 0.55 -1.34 3.83
C LEU A 21 1.53 -2.30 4.51
N HIS A 22 2.04 -1.94 5.69
CA HIS A 22 2.97 -2.78 6.44
C HIS A 22 2.36 -4.14 6.78
N LYS A 23 1.07 -4.17 7.14
CA LYS A 23 0.35 -5.43 7.39
C LYS A 23 0.32 -6.30 6.13
N TRP A 24 0.00 -5.74 4.97
CA TRP A 24 -0.05 -6.49 3.71
C TRP A 24 1.34 -6.98 3.26
N LEU A 25 2.35 -6.13 3.40
CA LEU A 25 3.75 -6.44 3.05
C LEU A 25 4.44 -7.41 4.03
N ASN A 26 3.73 -7.85 5.07
CA ASN A 26 4.19 -8.92 5.97
C ASN A 26 3.18 -10.09 6.04
N ASP A 27 2.10 -10.06 5.27
CA ASP A 27 1.14 -11.16 5.22
C ASP A 27 1.61 -12.21 4.18
N PRO A 28 1.97 -13.44 4.60
CA PRO A 28 2.48 -14.46 3.69
C PRO A 28 1.49 -14.88 2.60
N ARG A 29 0.18 -14.61 2.80
CA ARG A 29 -0.86 -14.86 1.79
C ARG A 29 -0.82 -13.82 0.67
N VAL A 30 -0.51 -12.57 1.00
CA VAL A 30 -0.29 -11.49 0.03
C VAL A 30 1.06 -11.69 -0.66
N LEU A 31 2.12 -11.96 0.12
CA LEU A 31 3.48 -12.17 -0.40
C LEU A 31 3.64 -13.43 -1.26
N ALA A 32 2.68 -14.35 -1.22
CA ALA A 32 2.61 -15.47 -2.15
C ALA A 32 2.45 -15.02 -3.61
N TYR A 33 1.91 -13.81 -3.84
CA TYR A 33 1.62 -13.25 -5.15
C TYR A 33 2.34 -11.92 -5.43
N TYR A 34 2.90 -11.28 -4.40
CA TYR A 34 3.55 -9.96 -4.49
C TYR A 34 4.94 -9.96 -3.82
N GLU A 35 5.98 -9.50 -4.52
CA GLU A 35 7.40 -9.33 -4.09
C GLU A 35 8.14 -10.52 -3.44
N GLY A 36 7.50 -11.67 -3.19
CA GLY A 36 8.13 -12.88 -2.66
C GLY A 36 8.32 -12.85 -1.12
N ARG A 37 8.41 -14.03 -0.50
CA ARG A 37 8.29 -14.20 0.97
C ARG A 37 9.53 -13.86 1.78
N ASP A 38 10.67 -13.63 1.14
CA ASP A 38 11.99 -13.65 1.79
C ASP A 38 12.47 -12.28 2.30
N LYS A 39 11.60 -11.28 2.40
CA LYS A 39 11.94 -9.97 2.96
C LYS A 39 10.90 -9.52 3.98
N PRO A 40 11.20 -9.56 5.29
CA PRO A 40 10.42 -8.83 6.27
C PRO A 40 10.51 -7.33 5.93
N HIS A 41 9.36 -6.69 5.74
CA HIS A 41 9.33 -5.26 5.46
C HIS A 41 9.14 -4.50 6.78
N ASP A 42 10.17 -3.83 7.26
CA ASP A 42 10.04 -2.91 8.40
C ASP A 42 9.33 -1.61 7.99
N MET A 43 8.82 -0.88 8.99
CA MET A 43 8.06 0.36 8.77
C MET A 43 8.89 1.46 8.09
N GLU A 44 10.20 1.49 8.30
CA GLU A 44 11.10 2.48 7.69
C GLU A 44 11.16 2.25 6.18
N MET A 45 11.33 0.99 5.76
CA MET A 45 11.31 0.60 4.37
C MET A 45 9.95 0.82 3.71
N VAL A 46 8.83 0.59 4.42
CA VAL A 46 7.49 0.90 3.92
C VAL A 46 7.37 2.39 3.62
N ARG A 47 7.85 3.23 4.54
CA ARG A 47 7.85 4.67 4.37
C ARG A 47 8.72 5.09 3.20
N GLU A 48 9.96 4.64 3.13
CA GLU A 48 10.88 4.98 2.04
C GLU A 48 10.36 4.51 0.67
N ARG A 49 9.84 3.30 0.54
CA ARG A 49 9.46 2.76 -0.76
C ARG A 49 8.12 3.26 -1.28
N PHE A 50 7.14 3.45 -0.39
CA PHE A 50 5.75 3.66 -0.79
C PHE A 50 5.20 5.04 -0.41
N LEU A 51 5.70 5.65 0.66
CA LEU A 51 5.17 6.92 1.19
C LEU A 51 6.10 8.12 0.95
N SER A 52 7.41 7.90 0.75
CA SER A 52 8.40 8.98 0.59
C SER A 52 8.42 9.59 -0.81
N LYS A 53 7.72 8.98 -1.78
CA LYS A 53 7.63 9.49 -3.14
C LYS A 53 6.56 10.57 -3.22
N THR A 54 7.01 11.82 -3.20
CA THR A 54 6.21 13.03 -3.45
C THR A 54 5.61 13.08 -4.87
N ASP A 55 6.05 12.22 -5.79
CA ASP A 55 5.39 12.00 -7.07
C ASP A 55 4.15 11.10 -6.88
N LEU A 56 3.05 11.75 -6.51
CA LEU A 56 1.69 11.24 -6.23
C LEU A 56 1.02 10.44 -7.39
N ASN A 57 1.77 9.99 -8.40
CA ASN A 57 1.21 9.44 -9.64
C ASN A 57 1.25 7.92 -9.76
N ASP A 58 1.98 7.17 -8.91
CA ASP A 58 2.21 5.74 -9.17
C ASP A 58 1.61 4.76 -8.15
N VAL A 59 1.11 5.20 -6.99
CA VAL A 59 0.62 4.26 -5.97
C VAL A 59 -0.76 4.66 -5.44
N LEU A 60 -1.72 3.74 -5.61
CA LEU A 60 -3.13 3.92 -5.27
C LEU A 60 -3.56 2.87 -4.23
N VAL A 61 -4.40 3.26 -3.28
CA VAL A 61 -5.07 2.33 -2.34
C VAL A 61 -6.48 2.07 -2.82
N VAL A 62 -6.93 0.81 -2.71
CA VAL A 62 -8.31 0.41 -2.93
C VAL A 62 -8.99 0.21 -1.58
N LEU A 63 -10.03 0.99 -1.29
CA LEU A 63 -10.90 0.83 -0.13
C LEU A 63 -12.22 0.19 -0.54
N PHE A 64 -12.72 -0.71 0.31
CA PHE A 64 -14.08 -1.21 0.27
C PHE A 64 -14.84 -0.54 1.41
N LEU A 65 -15.82 0.31 1.11
CA LEU A 65 -16.72 0.94 2.08
C LEU A 65 -17.92 0.06 2.41
#